data_AF-A0A954KW34-F1
#
_entry.id   AF-A0A954KW34-F1
#
_cell.length_a   1.000
_cell.length_b   1.000
_cell.length_c   1.000
_cell.angle_alpha   90.00
_cell.angle_beta   90.00
_cell.angle_gamma   90.00
#
_symmetry.space_group_name_H-M   'P 1'
#
loop_
_entity.id
_entity.type
_entity.pdbx_description
1 polymer ?
#
loop_
_entity_poly.entity_id
_entity_poly.type
_entity_poly.pdbx_seq_one_letter_code
_entity_poly.pdbx_strand_id
1 'polypeptide(L)'
;PYYRPEGGPSQVAVKLPEHPIVKGLSTGFQVHQTETYNEPFHVPAPDEVIFEETWECGERFRAGMVWEIGEGKAFYFRPGHETFPVYKQSEVIRVLANACQWLGTD
;
A
#
# COMPACT_ATOMS: atom_id res chain seq x y z
N PRO A 1 4.69 -10.85 9.42
CA PRO A 1 3.42 -11.25 8.76
C PRO A 1 3.58 -12.63 8.12
N TYR A 2 2.48 -13.33 7.88
CA TYR A 2 2.47 -14.51 7.03
C TYR A 2 2.59 -14.08 5.56
N TYR A 3 3.26 -14.87 4.72
CA TYR A 3 3.46 -14.55 3.30
C TYR A 3 3.29 -15.77 2.38
N ARG A 4 2.84 -15.55 1.14
CA ARG A 4 2.92 -16.50 0.02
C ARG A 4 3.42 -15.79 -1.25
N PRO A 5 4.43 -16.33 -1.94
CA PRO A 5 5.02 -15.70 -3.14
C PRO A 5 4.20 -15.90 -4.42
N GLU A 6 2.96 -16.41 -4.31
CA GLU A 6 2.10 -16.74 -5.44
C GLU A 6 1.60 -15.46 -6.14
N GLY A 7 1.48 -15.47 -7.48
CA GLY A 7 1.14 -14.30 -8.29
C GLY A 7 -0.35 -14.03 -8.46
N GLY A 8 -1.14 -14.19 -7.40
CA GLY A 8 -2.58 -13.96 -7.42
C GLY A 8 -2.95 -12.47 -7.48
N PRO A 9 -4.19 -12.14 -7.86
CA PRO A 9 -4.70 -10.78 -7.79
C PRO A 9 -5.01 -10.39 -6.34
N SER A 10 -4.88 -9.10 -6.03
CA SER A 10 -5.30 -8.50 -4.77
C SER A 10 -6.15 -7.25 -5.02
N GLN A 11 -6.96 -6.87 -4.05
CA GLN A 11 -7.74 -5.63 -4.09
C GLN A 11 -7.20 -4.65 -3.06
N VAL A 12 -6.78 -3.47 -3.52
CA VAL A 12 -6.33 -2.37 -2.66
C VAL A 12 -7.48 -1.36 -2.51
N ALA A 13 -7.95 -1.17 -1.29
CA ALA A 13 -8.99 -0.20 -0.94
C ALA A 13 -8.38 1.05 -0.29
N VAL A 14 -8.83 2.23 -0.72
CA VAL A 14 -8.50 3.51 -0.08
C VAL A 14 -9.33 3.66 1.20
N LYS A 15 -8.66 3.89 2.34
CA LYS A 15 -9.31 4.12 3.63
C LYS A 15 -9.39 5.60 4.01
N LEU A 16 -8.48 6.41 3.48
CA LEU A 16 -8.42 7.85 3.71
C LEU A 16 -8.52 8.60 2.35
N PRO A 17 -9.74 8.87 1.86
CA PRO A 17 -9.95 9.41 0.50
C PRO A 17 -9.41 10.82 0.29
N GLU A 18 -9.25 11.60 1.36
CA GLU A 18 -8.71 12.96 1.31
C GLU A 18 -7.18 13.00 1.47
N HIS A 19 -6.52 11.86 1.66
CA HIS A 19 -5.08 11.83 1.90
C HIS A 19 -4.29 12.23 0.63
N PRO A 20 -3.25 13.08 0.72
CA PRO A 20 -2.49 13.52 -0.46
C PRO A 20 -1.94 12.37 -1.32
N ILE A 21 -1.52 11.27 -0.68
CA ILE A 21 -1.04 10.04 -1.36
C ILE A 21 -2.08 9.45 -2.33
N VAL A 22 -3.38 9.59 -2.07
CA VAL A 22 -4.43 9.01 -2.92
C VAL A 22 -4.93 9.94 -4.02
N LYS A 23 -4.32 11.13 -4.16
CA LYS A 23 -4.74 12.14 -5.13
C LYS A 23 -4.77 11.60 -6.57
N GLY A 24 -5.97 11.59 -7.15
CA GLY A 24 -6.20 11.11 -8.52
C GLY A 24 -6.31 9.60 -8.64
N LEU A 25 -6.48 8.88 -7.54
CA LEU A 25 -6.91 7.48 -7.53
C LEU A 25 -8.43 7.38 -7.35
N SER A 26 -9.01 6.27 -7.82
CA SER A 26 -10.35 5.84 -7.42
C SER A 26 -10.37 5.42 -5.94
N THR A 27 -11.54 5.01 -5.43
CA THR A 27 -11.72 4.48 -4.07
C THR A 27 -10.95 3.17 -3.80
N GLY A 28 -10.30 2.61 -4.81
CA GLY A 28 -9.46 1.42 -4.76
C GLY A 28 -9.04 0.99 -6.16
N PHE A 29 -8.15 0.01 -6.25
CA PHE A 29 -7.67 -0.59 -7.49
C PHE A 29 -7.23 -2.04 -7.26
N GLN A 30 -7.23 -2.84 -8.32
CA GLN A 30 -6.71 -4.21 -8.26
C GLN A 30 -5.21 -4.21 -8.57
N VAL A 31 -4.41 -4.99 -7.85
CA VAL A 31 -3.06 -5.36 -8.30
C VAL A 31 -3.16 -6.75 -8.91
N HIS A 32 -2.92 -6.87 -10.22
CA HIS A 32 -3.28 -8.07 -10.97
C HIS A 32 -2.46 -9.32 -10.60
N GLN A 33 -1.18 -9.13 -10.24
CA GLN A 33 -0.30 -10.22 -9.82
C GLN A 33 0.65 -9.69 -8.75
N THR A 34 0.58 -10.26 -7.55
CA THR A 34 1.44 -9.87 -6.43
C THR A 34 1.49 -10.97 -5.38
N GLU A 35 2.58 -11.01 -4.60
CA GLU A 35 2.66 -11.88 -3.42
C GLU A 35 1.59 -11.50 -2.39
N THR A 36 1.12 -12.49 -1.63
CA THR A 36 0.15 -12.28 -0.55
C THR A 36 0.86 -12.06 0.78
N TYR A 37 0.56 -10.96 1.47
CA TYR A 37 0.89 -10.79 2.89
C TYR A 37 -0.39 -10.83 3.73
N ASN A 38 -0.28 -11.30 4.97
CA ASN A 38 -1.42 -11.36 5.90
C ASN A 38 -1.05 -10.85 7.30
N GLU A 39 -2.03 -10.23 7.96
CA GLU A 39 -1.94 -9.85 9.37
C GLU A 39 -1.80 -11.09 10.28
N PRO A 40 -1.20 -10.97 11.48
CA PRO A 40 -0.63 -9.75 12.05
C PRO A 40 0.71 -9.36 11.42
N PHE A 41 0.83 -8.08 11.08
CA PHE A 41 2.09 -7.43 10.76
C PHE A 41 2.66 -6.78 12.01
N HIS A 42 3.78 -7.34 12.50
CA HIS A 42 4.46 -6.92 13.72
C HIS A 42 5.28 -5.64 13.51
N VAL A 43 4.57 -4.53 13.33
CA VAL A 43 5.09 -3.17 13.29
C VAL A 43 4.42 -2.32 14.38
N PRO A 44 5.01 -1.20 14.81
CA PRO A 44 4.31 -0.23 15.65
C PRO A 44 2.97 0.17 15.04
N ALA A 45 2.01 0.57 15.87
CA ALA A 45 0.75 1.11 15.38
C ALA A 45 1.05 2.30 14.44
N PRO A 46 0.55 2.29 13.19
CA PRO A 46 0.70 3.41 12.29
C PRO A 46 -0.20 4.56 12.72
N ASP A 47 0.24 5.79 12.48
CA ASP A 47 -0.55 6.99 12.70
C ASP A 47 -1.71 7.05 11.68
N GLU A 48 -1.45 6.59 10.45
CA GLU A 48 -2.46 6.50 9.39
C GLU A 48 -2.38 5.17 8.65
N VAL A 49 -3.55 4.58 8.36
CA VAL A 49 -3.70 3.44 7.44
C VAL A 49 -4.43 3.95 6.20
N ILE A 50 -3.67 4.21 5.14
CA ILE A 50 -4.18 4.78 3.88
C ILE A 50 -4.79 3.70 2.99
N PHE A 51 -4.17 2.51 2.96
CA PHE A 51 -4.59 1.40 2.12
C PHE A 51 -4.78 0.12 2.93
N GLU A 52 -5.86 -0.60 2.68
CA GLU A 52 -6.05 -2.00 3.08
C GLU A 52 -6.08 -2.85 1.83
N GLU A 53 -5.39 -3.98 1.85
CA GLU A 53 -5.33 -4.91 0.73
C GLU A 53 -5.90 -6.27 1.13
N THR A 54 -6.68 -6.87 0.24
CA THR A 54 -7.30 -8.17 0.44
C THR A 54 -7.07 -9.13 -0.72
N TRP A 55 -7.12 -10.42 -0.43
CA TRP A 55 -7.02 -11.51 -1.41
C TRP A 55 -8.26 -12.41 -1.31
N GLU A 56 -8.52 -13.17 -2.37
CA GLU A 56 -9.71 -14.03 -2.46
C GLU A 56 -9.76 -15.12 -1.38
N CYS A 57 -8.60 -15.57 -0.88
CA CYS A 57 -8.52 -16.58 0.18
C CYS A 57 -8.77 -16.01 1.58
N GLY A 58 -9.12 -14.71 1.69
CA GLY A 58 -9.53 -14.06 2.93
C GLY A 58 -8.40 -13.37 3.68
N GLU A 59 -7.18 -13.34 3.14
CA GLU A 59 -6.09 -12.55 3.70
C GLU A 59 -6.40 -11.07 3.61
N ARG A 60 -5.90 -10.35 4.61
CA ARG A 60 -6.04 -8.90 4.71
C ARG A 60 -4.74 -8.32 5.24
N PHE A 61 -4.36 -7.16 4.73
CA PHE A 61 -3.13 -6.49 5.11
C PHE A 61 -3.28 -4.97 5.14
N ARG A 62 -2.68 -4.32 6.14
CA ARG A 62 -2.47 -2.86 6.11
C ARG A 62 -1.37 -2.55 5.09
N ALA A 63 -1.76 -2.29 3.84
CA ALA A 63 -0.85 -2.19 2.71
C ALA A 63 -0.27 -0.79 2.48
N GLY A 64 -0.84 0.22 3.13
CA GLY A 64 -0.38 1.61 3.07
C GLY A 64 -0.44 2.23 4.44
N MET A 65 0.72 2.49 5.05
CA MET A 65 0.82 2.98 6.43
C MET A 65 1.77 4.16 6.52
N VAL A 66 1.42 5.14 7.34
CA VAL A 66 2.31 6.26 7.68
C VAL A 66 2.65 6.22 9.17
N TRP A 67 3.90 6.56 9.48
CA TRP A 67 4.34 6.92 10.82
C TRP A 67 4.97 8.31 10.80
N GLU A 68 4.64 9.12 11.80
CA GLU A 68 5.31 10.36 12.16
C GLU A 68 6.52 10.01 13.05
N ILE A 69 7.72 10.35 12.59
CA ILE A 69 8.98 10.01 13.26
C ILE A 69 9.81 11.28 13.43
N GLY A 70 9.69 11.91 14.60
CA GLY A 70 10.31 13.21 14.86
C GLY A 70 9.71 14.29 13.95
N GLU A 71 10.57 14.99 13.22
CA GLU A 71 10.16 15.99 12.21
C GLU A 71 9.82 15.37 10.84
N GLY A 72 9.98 14.06 10.68
CA GLY A 72 9.83 13.37 9.40
C GLY A 72 8.65 12.40 9.37
N LYS A 73 8.33 11.92 8.17
CA LYS A 73 7.29 10.92 7.91
C LYS A 73 7.89 9.70 7.22
N ALA A 74 7.42 8.52 7.60
CA ALA A 74 7.75 7.26 6.92
C ALA A 74 6.48 6.67 6.32
N PHE A 75 6.49 6.38 5.01
CA PHE A 75 5.40 5.70 4.33
C PHE A 75 5.83 4.29 3.92
N TYR A 76 5.05 3.30 4.35
CA TYR A 76 5.17 1.92 3.89
C TYR A 76 4.07 1.63 2.87
N PHE A 77 4.46 1.08 1.71
CA PHE A 77 3.55 0.62 0.69
C PHE A 77 3.91 -0.80 0.24
N ARG A 78 2.98 -1.74 0.37
CA ARG A 78 3.25 -3.18 0.22
C ARG A 78 3.48 -3.66 -1.23
N PRO A 79 2.69 -3.27 -2.24
CA PRO A 79 2.84 -3.83 -3.59
C PRO A 79 4.23 -3.58 -4.18
N GLY A 80 4.97 -4.65 -4.47
CA GLY A 80 6.33 -4.51 -5.02
C GLY A 80 7.12 -5.78 -5.30
N HIS A 81 6.49 -6.96 -5.32
CA HIS A 81 7.19 -8.23 -5.52
C HIS A 81 7.93 -8.26 -6.88
N GLU A 82 9.18 -8.70 -6.84
CA GLU A 82 10.19 -8.49 -7.89
C GLU A 82 9.90 -9.25 -9.19
N THR A 83 9.17 -10.36 -9.11
CA THR A 83 8.86 -11.20 -10.27
C THR A 83 7.61 -10.76 -11.04
N PHE A 84 6.83 -9.81 -10.50
CA PHE A 84 5.58 -9.34 -11.10
C PHE A 84 5.67 -7.89 -11.59
N PRO A 85 4.90 -7.50 -12.62
CA PRO A 85 4.97 -6.16 -13.21
C PRO A 85 4.27 -5.08 -12.37
N VAL A 86 4.33 -5.16 -11.03
CA VAL A 86 3.64 -4.25 -10.10
C VAL A 86 4.03 -2.80 -10.34
N TYR A 87 5.33 -2.51 -10.50
CA TYR A 87 5.83 -1.17 -10.78
C TYR A 87 5.60 -0.69 -12.23
N LYS A 88 4.93 -1.47 -13.07
CA LYS A 88 4.47 -1.01 -14.41
C LYS A 88 3.00 -0.55 -14.38
N GLN A 89 2.30 -0.74 -13.27
CA GLN A 89 0.91 -0.34 -13.11
C GLN A 89 0.80 1.16 -12.77
N SER A 90 -0.11 1.86 -13.45
CA SER A 90 -0.29 3.31 -13.33
C SER A 90 -0.63 3.75 -11.91
N GLU A 91 -1.50 3.02 -11.22
CA GLU A 91 -1.98 3.31 -9.88
C GLU A 91 -0.83 3.20 -8.87
N VAL A 92 0.01 2.17 -9.00
CA VAL A 92 1.20 1.97 -8.17
C VAL A 92 2.19 3.11 -8.36
N ILE A 93 2.50 3.46 -9.62
CA ILE A 93 3.40 4.59 -9.92
C ILE A 93 2.83 5.91 -9.37
N ARG A 94 1.51 6.11 -9.49
CA ARG A 94 0.82 7.30 -8.97
C ARG A 94 0.91 7.40 -7.46
N VAL A 95 0.67 6.31 -6.73
CA VAL A 95 0.84 6.24 -5.26
C VAL A 95 2.25 6.65 -4.87
N LEU A 96 3.27 6.06 -5.51
CA LEU A 96 4.68 6.36 -5.20
C LEU A 96 5.03 7.82 -5.51
N ALA A 97 4.58 8.35 -6.65
CA ALA A 97 4.81 9.75 -7.02
C ALA A 97 4.16 10.72 -6.02
N ASN A 98 2.91 10.47 -5.62
CA ASN A 98 2.20 11.29 -4.64
C ASN A 98 2.87 11.20 -3.25
N ALA A 99 3.32 10.00 -2.85
CA ALA A 99 4.05 9.81 -1.60
C ALA A 99 5.36 10.58 -1.58
N CYS A 100 6.18 10.49 -2.64
CA CYS A 100 7.42 11.27 -2.73
C CYS A 100 7.16 12.78 -2.65
N GLN A 101 6.10 13.27 -3.30
CA GLN A 101 5.74 14.70 -3.24
C GLN A 101 5.31 15.13 -1.85
N TRP A 102 4.45 14.35 -1.20
CA TRP A 102 3.91 14.70 0.12
C TRP A 102 4.92 14.54 1.25
N LEU A 103 5.74 13.49 1.23
CA LEU A 103 6.78 13.30 2.26
C LEU A 103 7.93 14.32 2.14
N GLY A 104 8.06 14.96 0.97
CA GLY A 104 9.05 16.00 0.73
C GLY A 104 8.56 17.42 1.02
N THR A 105 7.33 17.60 1.50
CA THR A 105 6.88 18.91 2.00
C THR A 105 7.26 19.06 3.48
N ASP A 106 7.73 20.26 3.86
CA ASP A 106 8.00 20.64 5.25
C ASP A 106 6.74 20.58 6.14
#